data_AF-A0AAV2BW51-F1
#
_entry.id   AF-A0AAV2BW51-F1
#
_cell.length_a   1.000
_cell.length_b   1.000
_cell.length_c   1.000
_cell.angle_alpha   90.00
_cell.angle_beta   90.00
_cell.angle_gamma   90.00
#
_symmetry.space_group_name_H-M   'P 1'
#
loop_
_entity.id
_entity.type
_entity.pdbx_description
1 polymer ?
#
loop_
_entity_poly.entity_id
_entity_poly.type
_entity_poly.pdbx_seq_one_letter_code
_entity_poly.pdbx_strand_id
1 'polypeptide(L)'
;MKVRQYENIEGVQLPQKLFILCPKSCKVKQYIDNTDCIEFSKDLPPYEIDHGGIARRKYSVSVYRIKNDGEFFRCALEYAQPLKTLLALKENGKISSSEMYIERESFIKNLALMLKDHKNSFEVCELVEFDDEMEELHEIFSNLPSVQEFKCKTVE
;
A
#
# COMPACT_ATOMS: atom_id res chain seq x y z
N MET A 1 -5.75 -2.91 15.75
CA MET A 1 -5.52 -2.40 14.39
C MET A 1 -6.82 -1.80 13.86
N LYS A 2 -6.79 -0.68 13.14
CA LYS A 2 -8.00 -0.01 12.63
C LYS A 2 -8.79 -0.84 11.62
N VAL A 3 -8.14 -1.81 10.97
CA VAL A 3 -8.76 -2.81 10.11
C VAL A 3 -9.88 -3.58 10.83
N ARG A 4 -9.64 -4.13 12.03
CA ARG A 4 -10.70 -4.83 12.80
C ARG A 4 -11.93 -3.97 13.11
N GLN A 5 -11.69 -2.68 13.36
CA GLN A 5 -12.79 -1.75 13.59
C GLN A 5 -13.61 -1.55 12.31
N TYR A 6 -12.94 -1.43 11.17
CA TYR A 6 -13.58 -1.37 9.85
C TYR A 6 -14.40 -2.64 9.55
N GLU A 7 -13.82 -3.82 9.76
CA GLU A 7 -14.48 -5.12 9.57
C GLU A 7 -15.79 -5.22 10.34
N ASN A 8 -15.79 -4.82 11.62
CA ASN A 8 -16.98 -4.85 12.47
C ASN A 8 -18.07 -3.86 12.01
N ILE A 9 -17.68 -2.68 11.50
CA ILE A 9 -18.62 -1.65 11.05
C ILE A 9 -19.24 -2.02 9.70
N GLU A 10 -18.42 -2.51 8.78
CA GLU A 10 -18.82 -2.76 7.39
C GLU A 10 -19.29 -4.21 7.16
N GLY A 11 -19.13 -5.11 8.14
CA GLY A 11 -19.55 -6.51 8.05
C GLY A 11 -18.75 -7.32 7.03
N VAL A 12 -17.45 -7.06 6.92
CA VAL A 12 -16.54 -7.67 5.93
C VAL A 12 -15.26 -8.15 6.59
N GLN A 13 -14.50 -8.99 5.90
CA GLN A 13 -13.14 -9.39 6.31
C GLN A 13 -12.10 -8.82 5.36
N LEU A 14 -10.94 -8.45 5.92
CA LEU A 14 -9.79 -7.94 5.18
C LEU A 14 -8.52 -8.66 5.68
N PRO A 15 -7.50 -8.82 4.82
CA PRO A 15 -6.15 -9.11 5.28
C PRO A 15 -5.75 -8.10 6.36
N GLN A 16 -5.24 -8.57 7.49
CA GLN A 16 -4.81 -7.73 8.62
C GLN A 16 -3.45 -7.06 8.33
N LYS A 17 -3.35 -6.41 7.18
CA LYS A 17 -2.11 -5.97 6.56
C LYS A 17 -2.33 -4.67 5.78
N LEU A 18 -1.35 -3.78 5.86
CA LEU A 18 -1.23 -2.60 5.00
C LEU A 18 -0.37 -2.97 3.79
N PHE A 19 -0.93 -2.83 2.59
CA PHE A 19 -0.17 -2.97 1.35
C PHE A 19 0.38 -1.60 0.93
N ILE A 20 1.70 -1.51 0.84
CA ILE A 20 2.43 -0.28 0.53
C ILE A 20 2.89 -0.36 -0.92
N LEU A 21 2.31 0.45 -1.79
CA LEU A 21 2.59 0.47 -3.22
C LEU A 21 3.90 1.18 -3.52
N CYS A 22 4.77 0.48 -4.25
CA CYS A 22 6.10 0.92 -4.65
C CYS A 22 6.23 0.87 -6.18
N PRO A 23 5.64 1.81 -6.94
CA PRO A 23 5.75 1.86 -8.40
C PRO A 23 7.21 2.08 -8.84
N LYS A 24 7.63 1.40 -9.92
CA LYS A 24 8.98 1.53 -10.50
C LYS A 24 9.28 2.95 -10.97
N SER A 25 8.29 3.66 -11.49
CA SER A 25 8.44 5.04 -11.97
C SER A 25 8.57 6.08 -10.84
N CYS A 26 8.39 5.68 -9.57
CA CYS A 26 8.21 6.56 -8.40
C CYS A 26 6.99 7.49 -8.47
N LYS A 27 6.08 7.32 -9.45
CA LYS A 27 4.85 8.13 -9.56
C LYS A 27 3.87 7.75 -8.47
N VAL A 28 3.70 8.63 -7.50
CA VAL A 28 2.69 8.52 -6.45
C VAL A 28 1.45 9.31 -6.85
N LYS A 29 0.39 8.62 -7.26
CA LYS A 29 -0.91 9.23 -7.59
C LYS A 29 -1.62 9.68 -6.32
N GLN A 30 -2.56 10.63 -6.46
CA GLN A 30 -3.40 11.08 -5.34
C GLN A 30 -4.33 9.95 -4.86
N TYR A 31 -4.91 9.21 -5.80
CA TYR A 31 -5.73 8.02 -5.57
C TYR A 31 -5.33 6.93 -6.56
N ILE A 32 -5.68 5.68 -6.25
CA ILE A 32 -5.67 4.61 -7.24
C ILE A 32 -6.88 4.83 -8.15
N ASP A 33 -6.68 4.77 -9.46
CA ASP A 33 -7.75 4.99 -10.42
C ASP A 33 -8.82 3.90 -10.29
N ASN A 34 -10.10 4.31 -10.33
CA ASN A 34 -11.20 3.35 -10.39
C ASN A 34 -11.23 2.68 -11.77
N THR A 35 -11.30 1.36 -11.78
CA THR A 35 -11.40 0.51 -12.98
C THR A 35 -12.43 -0.58 -12.75
N ASP A 36 -12.70 -1.41 -13.76
CA ASP A 36 -13.56 -2.60 -13.61
C ASP A 36 -12.97 -3.64 -12.63
N CYS A 37 -11.69 -3.51 -12.28
CA CYS A 37 -10.98 -4.41 -11.37
C CYS A 37 -10.64 -3.78 -10.01
N ILE A 38 -10.68 -2.45 -9.87
CA ILE A 38 -10.28 -1.75 -8.66
C ILE A 38 -11.26 -0.61 -8.37
N GLU A 39 -11.77 -0.57 -7.14
CA GLU A 39 -12.70 0.47 -6.71
C GLU A 39 -12.34 0.95 -5.31
N PHE A 40 -12.30 2.27 -5.11
CA PHE A 40 -12.24 2.83 -3.76
C PHE A 40 -13.47 2.41 -2.94
N SER A 41 -13.25 1.83 -1.75
CA SER A 41 -14.33 1.43 -0.85
C SER A 41 -14.63 2.57 0.14
N LYS A 42 -13.71 2.79 1.08
CA LYS A 42 -13.85 3.76 2.18
C LYS A 42 -12.54 3.85 2.95
N ASP A 43 -12.32 4.94 3.69
CA ASP A 43 -11.17 5.03 4.58
C ASP A 43 -11.35 4.19 5.86
N LEU A 44 -10.24 3.66 6.39
CA LEU A 44 -10.19 3.14 7.75
C LEU A 44 -10.50 4.25 8.76
N PRO A 45 -11.06 3.92 9.94
CA PRO A 45 -11.24 4.92 10.99
C PRO A 45 -9.89 5.57 11.34
N PRO A 46 -9.81 6.91 11.41
CA PRO A 46 -8.53 7.59 11.55
C PRO A 46 -7.83 7.22 12.85
N TYR A 47 -6.50 7.19 12.81
CA TYR A 47 -5.66 7.14 13.99
C TYR A 47 -5.18 8.56 14.31
N GLU A 48 -5.47 9.04 15.52
CA GLU A 48 -5.09 10.38 15.98
C GLU A 48 -4.03 10.27 17.07
N ILE A 49 -2.96 11.05 16.93
CA ILE A 49 -1.88 11.13 17.92
C ILE A 49 -1.24 12.52 17.87
N ASP A 50 -0.81 13.04 19.02
CA ASP A 50 0.00 14.25 19.08
C ASP A 50 1.42 13.92 18.62
N HIS A 51 1.90 14.58 17.58
CA HIS A 51 3.21 14.24 17.01
C HIS A 51 3.88 15.43 16.33
N GLY A 52 5.16 15.64 16.61
CA GLY A 52 5.98 16.67 15.94
C GLY A 52 5.44 18.09 16.10
N GLY A 53 4.86 18.42 17.25
CA GLY A 53 4.26 19.73 17.51
C GLY A 53 2.85 19.92 16.93
N ILE A 54 2.25 18.88 16.34
CA ILE A 54 0.89 18.91 15.80
C ILE A 54 -0.02 18.14 16.75
N ALA A 55 -0.98 18.85 17.35
CA ALA A 55 -2.02 18.23 18.18
C ALA A 55 -3.02 17.48 17.29
N ARG A 56 -3.41 16.26 17.73
CA ARG A 56 -4.37 15.37 17.07
C ARG A 56 -4.07 15.18 15.57
N ARG A 57 -2.80 14.93 15.24
CA ARG A 57 -2.41 14.59 13.88
C ARG A 57 -3.15 13.32 13.47
N LYS A 58 -3.86 13.40 12.34
CA LYS A 58 -4.69 12.31 11.82
C LYS A 58 -3.93 11.52 10.76
N TYR A 59 -3.92 10.20 10.90
CA TYR A 59 -3.44 9.25 9.91
C TYR A 59 -4.64 8.44 9.41
N SER A 60 -4.86 8.48 8.09
CA SER A 60 -5.95 7.77 7.41
C SER A 60 -5.35 6.89 6.31
N VAL A 61 -5.91 5.70 6.15
CA VAL A 61 -5.53 4.74 5.11
C VAL A 61 -6.80 4.34 4.40
N SER A 62 -6.74 4.29 3.07
CA SER A 62 -7.89 3.95 2.23
C SER A 62 -8.01 2.44 2.04
N VAL A 63 -9.26 1.95 2.04
CA VAL A 63 -9.60 0.58 1.66
C VAL A 63 -10.09 0.58 0.22
N TYR A 64 -9.60 -0.36 -0.58
CA TYR A 64 -10.08 -0.60 -1.95
C TYR A 64 -10.62 -2.02 -2.08
N ARG A 65 -11.53 -2.20 -3.04
CA ARG A 65 -11.97 -3.49 -3.57
C ARG A 65 -11.11 -3.81 -4.78
N ILE A 66 -10.50 -4.98 -4.78
CA ILE A 66 -9.65 -5.44 -5.89
C ILE A 66 -10.15 -6.79 -6.38
N LYS A 67 -10.29 -6.93 -7.69
CA LYS A 67 -10.67 -8.17 -8.36
C LYS A 67 -9.51 -9.15 -8.34
N ASN A 68 -9.80 -10.38 -7.95
CA ASN A 68 -8.85 -11.49 -7.86
C ASN A 68 -9.59 -12.80 -8.16
N ASP A 69 -9.17 -13.54 -9.19
CA ASP A 69 -9.84 -14.75 -9.72
C ASP A 69 -11.36 -14.61 -9.93
N GLY A 70 -11.81 -13.45 -10.39
CA GLY A 70 -13.23 -13.18 -10.66
C GLY A 70 -14.04 -12.67 -9.46
N GLU A 71 -13.52 -12.76 -8.25
CA GLU A 71 -14.14 -12.23 -7.03
C GLU A 71 -13.47 -10.95 -6.55
N PHE A 72 -14.15 -10.15 -5.73
CA PHE A 72 -13.58 -8.94 -5.13
C PHE A 72 -13.23 -9.18 -3.67
N PHE A 73 -12.00 -8.89 -3.28
CA PHE A 73 -11.60 -8.77 -1.88
C PHE A 73 -11.33 -7.31 -1.53
N ARG A 74 -11.31 -7.00 -0.23
CA ARG A 74 -10.98 -5.67 0.28
C ARG A 74 -9.63 -5.68 0.96
N CYS A 75 -8.83 -4.64 0.76
CA CYS A 75 -7.58 -4.46 1.49
C CYS A 75 -7.24 -2.98 1.71
N ALA A 76 -6.43 -2.73 2.74
CA ALA A 76 -5.93 -1.40 3.08
C ALA A 76 -4.65 -1.09 2.28
N LEU A 77 -4.63 0.05 1.61
CA LEU A 77 -3.60 0.40 0.61
C LEU A 77 -3.11 1.83 0.79
N GLU A 78 -1.81 2.03 0.59
CA GLU A 78 -1.20 3.35 0.49
C GLU A 78 0.00 3.31 -0.45
N TYR A 79 0.24 4.39 -1.20
CA TYR A 79 1.52 4.57 -1.88
C TYR A 79 2.63 4.90 -0.87
N ALA A 80 3.84 4.40 -1.13
CA ALA A 80 5.03 4.86 -0.42
C ALA A 80 5.30 6.35 -0.73
N GLN A 81 4.73 7.23 0.09
CA GLN A 81 4.85 8.69 -0.05
C GLN A 81 6.30 9.20 -0.22
N PRO A 82 7.35 8.60 0.39
CA PRO A 82 8.73 9.02 0.15
C PRO A 82 9.18 8.97 -1.32
N LEU A 83 8.61 8.09 -2.15
CA LEU A 83 8.95 7.99 -3.58
C LEU A 83 8.61 9.27 -4.35
N LYS A 84 7.58 10.01 -3.90
CA LYS A 84 7.20 11.31 -4.49
C LYS A 84 8.35 12.31 -4.44
N THR A 85 9.16 12.28 -3.38
CA THR A 85 10.33 13.15 -3.25
C THR A 85 11.40 12.79 -4.28
N LEU A 86 11.64 11.50 -4.51
CA LEU A 86 12.62 11.06 -5.52
C LEU A 86 12.22 11.51 -6.93
N LEU A 87 10.93 11.34 -7.28
CA LEU A 87 10.42 11.80 -8.57
C LEU A 87 10.55 13.34 -8.71
N ALA A 88 10.18 14.09 -7.68
CA ALA A 88 10.30 15.55 -7.69
C ALA A 88 11.76 16.00 -7.84
N LEU A 89 12.73 15.34 -7.20
CA LEU A 89 14.15 15.65 -7.38
C LEU A 89 14.59 15.41 -8.83
N LYS A 90 14.13 14.33 -9.45
CA LYS A 90 14.42 14.01 -10.85
C LYS A 90 13.79 15.02 -11.81
N GLU A 91 12.54 15.40 -11.60
CA GLU A 91 11.84 16.40 -12.42
C GLU A 91 12.46 17.80 -12.32
N ASN A 92 13.03 18.14 -11.16
CA ASN A 92 13.76 19.39 -10.95
C ASN A 92 15.23 19.33 -11.39
N GLY A 93 15.66 18.24 -12.05
CA GLY A 93 17.02 18.06 -12.54
C GLY A 93 18.09 17.97 -11.45
N LYS A 94 17.70 17.61 -10.21
CA LYS A 94 18.63 17.43 -9.08
C LYS A 94 19.30 16.08 -9.07
N ILE A 95 18.62 15.07 -9.62
CA ILE A 95 19.13 13.72 -9.84
C ILE A 95 18.74 13.24 -11.24
N SER A 96 19.52 12.35 -11.81
CA SER A 96 19.22 11.63 -13.04
C SER A 96 18.18 10.53 -12.82
N SER A 97 17.61 10.01 -13.91
CA SER A 97 16.70 8.85 -13.85
C SER A 97 17.39 7.61 -13.26
N SER A 98 18.68 7.41 -13.54
CA SER A 98 19.46 6.29 -12.98
C SER A 98 19.68 6.44 -11.47
N GLU A 99 19.97 7.65 -10.99
CA GLU A 99 20.09 7.91 -9.55
C GLU A 99 18.75 7.72 -8.85
N MET A 100 17.65 8.23 -9.43
CA MET A 100 16.30 8.00 -8.89
C MET A 100 15.99 6.51 -8.72
N TYR A 101 16.36 5.69 -9.72
CA TYR A 101 16.18 4.24 -9.66
C TYR A 101 17.02 3.61 -8.52
N ILE A 102 18.31 3.95 -8.42
CA ILE A 102 19.19 3.43 -7.36
C ILE A 102 18.69 3.81 -5.96
N GLU A 103 18.22 5.06 -5.78
CA GLU A 103 17.68 5.53 -4.51
C GLU A 103 16.34 4.86 -4.18
N ARG A 104 15.49 4.60 -5.17
CA ARG A 104 14.27 3.80 -5.00
C ARG A 104 14.60 2.40 -4.49
N GLU A 105 15.50 1.68 -5.15
CA GLU A 105 15.91 0.33 -4.73
C GLU A 105 16.48 0.33 -3.31
N SER A 106 17.30 1.34 -2.99
CA SER A 106 17.88 1.52 -1.66
C SER A 106 16.81 1.78 -0.60
N PHE A 107 15.83 2.63 -0.90
CA PHE A 107 14.69 2.91 -0.02
C PHE A 107 13.89 1.63 0.28
N ILE A 108 13.50 0.88 -0.76
CA ILE A 108 12.69 -0.33 -0.62
C ILE A 108 13.43 -1.39 0.18
N LYS A 109 14.70 -1.64 -0.17
CA LYS A 109 15.54 -2.61 0.54
C LYS A 109 15.67 -2.26 2.03
N ASN A 110 15.96 -0.99 2.34
CA ASN A 110 16.11 -0.56 3.73
C ASN A 110 14.78 -0.62 4.49
N LEU A 111 13.67 -0.23 3.87
CA LEU A 111 12.35 -0.36 4.48
C LEU A 111 11.99 -1.82 4.76
N ALA A 112 12.25 -2.72 3.81
CA ALA A 112 12.02 -4.15 4.00
C ALA A 112 12.85 -4.73 5.16
N LEU A 113 14.12 -4.31 5.30
CA LEU A 113 14.97 -4.72 6.42
C LEU A 113 14.43 -4.20 7.76
N MET A 114 14.09 -2.91 7.84
CA MET A 114 13.53 -2.32 9.06
C MET A 114 12.21 -2.98 9.48
N LEU A 115 11.33 -3.30 8.53
CA LEU A 115 10.06 -3.98 8.82
C LEU A 115 10.25 -5.41 9.34
N LYS A 116 11.31 -6.10 8.91
CA LYS A 116 11.67 -7.43 9.42
C LYS A 116 12.24 -7.36 10.83
N ASP A 117 13.10 -6.37 11.12
CA ASP A 117 13.82 -6.27 12.38
C ASP A 117 12.95 -5.77 13.55
N HIS A 118 11.87 -5.04 13.28
CA HIS A 118 11.05 -4.40 14.32
C HIS A 118 9.74 -5.12 14.60
N LYS A 119 9.62 -5.74 15.80
CA LYS A 119 8.34 -6.12 16.45
C LYS A 119 7.32 -6.84 15.54
N ASN A 120 7.78 -7.69 14.62
CA ASN A 120 6.94 -8.36 13.62
C ASN A 120 6.14 -7.40 12.70
N SER A 121 6.68 -6.21 12.40
CA SER A 121 6.00 -5.23 11.53
C SER A 121 5.75 -5.76 10.11
N PHE A 122 6.51 -6.76 9.66
CA PHE A 122 6.28 -7.47 8.39
C PHE A 122 5.00 -8.33 8.37
N GLU A 123 4.47 -8.72 9.53
CA GLU A 123 3.18 -9.43 9.60
C GLU A 123 2.01 -8.50 9.26
N VAL A 124 2.19 -7.20 9.51
CA VAL A 124 1.15 -6.18 9.38
C VAL A 124 1.34 -5.22 8.21
N CYS A 125 2.46 -5.31 7.49
CA CYS A 125 2.75 -4.52 6.29
C CYS A 125 3.32 -5.41 5.17
N GLU A 126 3.11 -5.03 3.91
CA GLU A 126 3.71 -5.68 2.75
C GLU A 126 4.03 -4.66 1.68
N LEU A 127 5.28 -4.68 1.20
CA LEU A 127 5.71 -3.83 0.10
C LEU A 127 5.29 -4.50 -1.21
N VAL A 128 4.57 -3.76 -2.05
CA VAL A 128 4.09 -4.22 -3.36
C VAL A 128 4.84 -3.44 -4.42
N GLU A 129 5.89 -4.05 -4.95
CA GLU A 129 6.65 -3.52 -6.07
C GLU A 129 6.02 -3.93 -7.40
N PHE A 130 5.95 -3.00 -8.35
CA PHE A 130 5.44 -3.26 -9.69
C PHE A 130 5.92 -2.20 -10.68
N ASP A 131 6.01 -2.57 -11.94
CA ASP A 131 6.24 -1.70 -13.09
C ASP A 131 4.90 -1.09 -13.53
N ASP A 132 4.63 0.13 -13.05
CA ASP A 132 3.35 0.83 -13.25
C ASP A 132 3.10 1.29 -14.69
N GLU A 133 3.99 0.94 -15.63
CA GLU A 133 3.81 1.15 -17.07
C GLU A 133 3.54 -0.17 -17.83
N MET A 134 3.82 -1.33 -17.22
CA MET A 134 3.76 -2.65 -17.87
C MET A 134 2.85 -3.64 -17.14
N GLU A 135 2.55 -3.40 -15.87
CA GLU A 135 1.82 -4.32 -15.00
C GLU A 135 0.54 -3.68 -14.45
N GLU A 136 -0.53 -4.48 -14.46
CA GLU A 136 -1.81 -4.08 -13.90
C GLU A 136 -1.88 -4.45 -12.41
N LEU A 137 -2.23 -3.48 -11.57
CA LEU A 137 -2.14 -3.64 -10.12
C LEU A 137 -2.98 -4.83 -9.59
N HIS A 138 -4.16 -5.06 -10.16
CA HIS A 138 -5.03 -6.18 -9.75
C HIS A 138 -4.41 -7.57 -10.04
N GLU A 139 -3.61 -7.69 -11.09
CA GLU A 139 -2.89 -8.92 -11.42
C GLU A 139 -1.76 -9.17 -10.42
N ILE A 140 -1.04 -8.12 -10.03
CA ILE A 140 -0.03 -8.19 -8.96
C ILE A 140 -0.67 -8.70 -7.67
N PHE A 141 -1.78 -8.09 -7.23
CA PHE A 141 -2.50 -8.53 -6.03
C PHE A 141 -3.00 -9.97 -6.11
N SER A 142 -3.42 -10.43 -7.28
CA SER A 142 -3.88 -11.82 -7.47
C SER A 142 -2.74 -12.83 -7.26
N ASN A 143 -1.50 -12.43 -7.56
CA ASN A 143 -0.29 -13.24 -7.41
C ASN A 143 0.39 -13.11 -6.05
N LEU A 144 -0.05 -12.20 -5.16
CA LEU A 144 0.55 -12.04 -3.83
C LEU A 144 0.20 -13.24 -2.92
N PRO A 145 1.20 -13.94 -2.34
CA PRO A 145 0.95 -15.08 -1.45
C PRO A 145 0.04 -14.73 -0.26
N SER A 146 0.22 -13.53 0.31
CA SER A 146 -0.59 -13.05 1.44
C SER A 146 -2.08 -12.90 1.10
N VAL A 147 -2.39 -12.56 -0.16
CA VAL A 147 -3.76 -12.46 -0.67
C VAL A 147 -4.33 -13.84 -0.96
N GLN A 148 -3.53 -14.73 -1.55
CA GLN A 148 -3.93 -16.12 -1.80
C GLN A 148 -4.22 -16.88 -0.49
N GLU A 149 -3.36 -16.71 0.53
CA GLU A 149 -3.59 -17.27 1.86
C GLU A 149 -4.85 -16.73 2.52
N PHE A 150 -5.13 -15.42 2.38
CA PHE A 150 -6.35 -14.83 2.91
C PHE A 150 -7.58 -15.42 2.25
N LYS A 151 -7.57 -15.61 0.92
CA LYS A 151 -8.65 -16.29 0.19
C LYS A 151 -8.92 -17.70 0.70
N CYS A 152 -7.87 -18.50 0.93
CA CYS A 152 -8.03 -19.82 1.53
C CYS A 152 -8.59 -19.79 2.97
N LYS A 153 -8.48 -18.63 3.65
CA LYS A 153 -8.99 -18.40 5.01
C LYS A 153 -10.37 -17.75 5.06
N THR A 154 -10.88 -17.16 3.98
CA THR A 154 -12.27 -16.72 3.89
C THR A 154 -13.17 -17.96 3.89
N VAL A 155 -13.90 -18.14 4.99
CA VAL A 155 -14.60 -19.38 5.38
C VAL A 155 -15.97 -19.49 4.71
N GLU A 156 -16.37 -20.74 4.49
CA GLU A 156 -17.74 -21.29 4.45
C GLU A 156 -18.78 -20.55 5.32
#